data_AF-A0A7V3V099-F1
#
_entry.id   AF-A0A7V3V099-F1
#
_cell.length_a   1.000
_cell.length_b   1.000
_cell.length_c   1.000
_cell.angle_alpha   90.00
_cell.angle_beta   90.00
_cell.angle_gamma   90.00
#
_symmetry.space_group_name_H-M   'P 1'
#
loop_
_entity.id
_entity.type
_entity.pdbx_description
1 polymer ?
#
loop_
_entity_poly.entity_id
_entity_poly.type
_entity_poly.pdbx_seq_one_letter_code
_entity_poly.pdbx_strand_id
1 'polypeptide(L)'
;MPDKNSTFCRDDYLIGAAIFCAGLLIHLFRLRYWSPLPDEINYARCARFLIENRTLFSNDIMFLPPLFVYLAAILQHAGIELLLSVRLISAVAGALILPLLFLSARTYLPNAAALRATLIILPLFSFHLYSRLGQVEMLMLFFIILTLFLLLLAFHQQNPFFALAAGWTLGLGVWTKETTIGAIFSIFIFLLFSSGKKIRFLSQFLLGLTPPFLLLLLFSHYCGQNLLLEIMSSRGYDINMLQLDPLANLIALGTNLGYNLIPRLYYPWELIIFLLLAPVLGIFLLGSVIIAALKKDIISRFAFAYLTIHLPFFFLFSRKFDYYLLPAGLFLAFAGSLFIFSPLAAPKLKRIGTILIISCAIFNIYADRFLFFNRGTHATMAISVTALPPKTTLATSHPTLVEY
;
A
#
# COMPACT_ATOMS: atom_id res chain seq x y z
N MET A 1 -28.48 -1.27 14.05
CA MET A 1 -27.79 -2.46 13.49
C MET A 1 -27.97 -2.40 11.99
N PRO A 2 -26.94 -2.68 11.17
CA PRO A 2 -27.10 -2.76 9.72
C PRO A 2 -28.17 -3.78 9.40
N ASP A 3 -28.98 -3.48 8.40
CA ASP A 3 -30.03 -4.37 7.93
C ASP A 3 -29.37 -5.67 7.47
N LYS A 4 -29.70 -6.79 8.14
CA LYS A 4 -29.10 -8.12 7.88
C LYS A 4 -29.29 -8.58 6.42
N ASN A 5 -30.10 -7.86 5.65
CA ASN A 5 -30.45 -8.16 4.27
C ASN A 5 -29.72 -7.31 3.22
N SER A 6 -28.71 -6.51 3.58
CA SER A 6 -27.85 -5.85 2.56
C SER A 6 -26.92 -6.87 1.87
N THR A 7 -27.53 -7.67 1.00
CA THR A 7 -26.81 -8.40 -0.04
C THR A 7 -26.31 -7.39 -1.08
N PHE A 8 -25.15 -7.66 -1.67
CA PHE A 8 -24.67 -6.83 -2.77
C PHE A 8 -25.65 -6.91 -3.93
N CYS A 9 -26.10 -5.77 -4.41
CA CYS A 9 -26.94 -5.71 -5.61
C CYS A 9 -26.07 -5.58 -6.86
N ARG A 10 -26.67 -5.79 -8.03
CA ARG A 10 -26.01 -5.59 -9.34
C ARG A 10 -25.34 -4.22 -9.44
N ASP A 11 -25.99 -3.19 -8.92
CA ASP A 11 -25.48 -1.81 -8.98
C ASP A 11 -24.17 -1.64 -8.19
N ASP A 12 -23.99 -2.36 -7.08
CA ASP A 12 -22.74 -2.29 -6.30
C ASP A 12 -21.56 -2.82 -7.13
N TYR A 13 -21.76 -3.91 -7.87
CA TYR A 13 -20.75 -4.46 -8.76
C TYR A 13 -20.48 -3.56 -9.97
N LEU A 14 -21.50 -2.92 -10.53
CA LEU A 14 -21.35 -1.95 -11.62
C LEU A 14 -20.57 -0.72 -11.17
N ILE A 15 -20.86 -0.19 -9.98
CA ILE A 15 -20.10 0.92 -9.38
C ILE A 15 -18.65 0.49 -9.13
N GLY A 16 -18.43 -0.70 -8.57
CA GLY A 16 -17.09 -1.26 -8.39
C GLY A 16 -16.33 -1.37 -9.71
N ALA A 17 -16.95 -1.91 -10.76
CA ALA A 17 -16.36 -2.01 -12.09
C ALA A 17 -16.04 -0.64 -12.70
N ALA A 18 -16.95 0.35 -12.54
CA ALA A 18 -16.71 1.71 -13.01
C ALA A 18 -15.51 2.36 -12.28
N ILE A 19 -15.41 2.19 -10.96
CA ILE A 19 -14.28 2.67 -10.15
C ILE A 19 -12.98 1.99 -10.60
N PHE A 20 -13.00 0.67 -10.82
CA PHE A 20 -11.85 -0.08 -11.33
C PHE A 20 -11.39 0.46 -12.69
N CYS A 21 -12.30 0.59 -13.65
CA CYS A 21 -11.97 1.09 -14.98
C CYS A 21 -11.41 2.52 -14.91
N ALA A 22 -12.00 3.40 -14.11
CA ALA A 22 -11.50 4.76 -13.93
C ALA A 22 -10.08 4.76 -13.32
N GLY A 23 -9.86 4.00 -12.25
CA GLY A 23 -8.55 3.88 -11.60
C GLY A 23 -7.50 3.29 -12.54
N LEU A 24 -7.85 2.23 -13.27
CA LEU A 24 -6.97 1.60 -14.24
C LEU A 24 -6.59 2.57 -15.37
N LEU A 25 -7.56 3.28 -15.95
CA LEU A 25 -7.29 4.28 -16.99
C LEU A 25 -6.35 5.37 -16.49
N ILE A 26 -6.54 5.88 -15.27
CA ILE A 26 -5.66 6.87 -14.64
C ILE A 26 -4.23 6.33 -14.50
N HIS A 27 -4.07 5.09 -14.06
CA HIS A 27 -2.74 4.47 -13.87
C HIS A 27 -2.07 4.17 -15.20
N LEU A 28 -2.78 3.55 -16.14
CA LEU A 28 -2.28 3.17 -17.47
C LEU A 28 -1.84 4.38 -18.29
N PHE A 29 -2.64 5.45 -18.30
CA PHE A 29 -2.27 6.69 -18.99
C PHE A 29 -0.94 7.25 -18.50
N ARG A 30 -0.55 6.93 -17.25
CA ARG A 30 0.61 7.51 -16.58
C ARG A 30 1.85 6.65 -16.51
N LEU A 31 1.79 5.41 -16.98
CA LEU A 31 2.92 4.47 -16.90
C LEU A 31 4.19 4.94 -17.64
N ARG A 32 4.03 5.78 -18.67
CA ARG A 32 5.16 6.25 -19.51
C ARG A 32 5.76 7.59 -19.07
N TYR A 33 5.16 8.27 -18.10
CA TYR A 33 5.60 9.63 -17.72
C TYR A 33 6.68 9.65 -16.64
N TRP A 34 7.14 8.49 -16.18
CA TRP A 34 8.10 8.37 -15.10
C TRP A 34 9.35 7.65 -15.53
N SER A 35 10.47 8.25 -15.16
CA SER A 35 11.76 7.60 -15.25
C SER A 35 11.80 6.37 -14.34
N PRO A 36 12.51 5.31 -14.75
CA PRO A 36 12.60 4.08 -13.96
C PRO A 36 13.35 4.33 -12.65
N LEU A 37 12.78 3.81 -11.56
CA LEU A 37 13.48 3.68 -10.30
C LEU A 37 14.38 2.44 -10.33
N PRO A 38 15.49 2.45 -9.57
CA PRO A 38 16.38 1.29 -9.52
C PRO A 38 15.69 -0.02 -9.15
N ASP A 39 14.76 0.01 -8.19
CA ASP A 39 14.01 -1.18 -7.78
C ASP A 39 13.18 -1.76 -8.92
N GLU A 40 12.54 -0.90 -9.74
CA GLU A 40 11.77 -1.34 -10.90
C GLU A 40 12.67 -2.09 -11.89
N ILE A 41 13.87 -1.55 -12.14
CA ILE A 41 14.87 -2.16 -13.02
C ILE A 41 15.32 -3.51 -12.44
N ASN A 42 15.59 -3.58 -11.14
CA ASN A 42 16.04 -4.81 -10.48
C ASN A 42 14.98 -5.91 -10.52
N TYR A 43 13.73 -5.61 -10.18
CA TYR A 43 12.64 -6.58 -10.28
C TYR A 43 12.47 -7.08 -11.71
N ALA A 44 12.53 -6.17 -12.69
CA ALA A 44 12.35 -6.49 -14.08
C ALA A 44 13.52 -7.30 -14.69
N ARG A 45 14.77 -6.99 -14.30
CA ARG A 45 15.97 -7.78 -14.65
C ARG A 45 15.96 -9.15 -13.98
N CYS A 46 15.56 -9.23 -12.71
CA CYS A 46 15.41 -10.50 -12.01
C CYS A 46 14.39 -11.40 -12.73
N ALA A 47 13.26 -10.83 -13.16
CA ALA A 47 12.27 -11.55 -13.96
C ALA A 47 12.82 -12.03 -15.31
N ARG A 48 13.61 -11.19 -16.01
CA ARG A 48 14.29 -11.55 -17.26
C ARG A 48 15.26 -12.71 -17.06
N PHE A 49 16.04 -12.66 -15.97
CA PHE A 49 16.99 -13.71 -15.60
C PHE A 49 16.31 -15.08 -15.45
N LEU A 50 15.14 -15.15 -14.79
CA LEU A 50 14.38 -16.40 -14.64
C LEU A 50 14.03 -17.02 -16.01
N ILE A 51 13.63 -16.18 -16.97
CA ILE A 51 13.25 -16.60 -18.32
C ILE A 51 14.48 -17.10 -19.09
N GLU A 52 15.54 -16.30 -19.15
CA GLU A 52 16.74 -16.59 -19.94
C GLU A 52 17.45 -17.86 -19.45
N ASN A 53 17.48 -18.05 -18.12
CA ASN A 53 18.14 -19.20 -17.49
C ASN A 53 17.20 -20.37 -17.25
N ARG A 54 15.92 -20.26 -17.64
CA ARG A 54 14.88 -21.30 -17.45
C ARG A 54 14.86 -21.84 -16.01
N THR A 55 14.97 -20.93 -15.05
CA THR A 55 15.06 -21.24 -13.62
C THR A 55 13.91 -20.59 -12.87
N LEU A 56 13.52 -21.20 -11.75
CA LEU A 56 12.58 -20.61 -10.80
C LEU A 56 13.29 -19.83 -9.69
N PHE A 57 14.63 -19.79 -9.70
CA PHE A 57 15.42 -19.27 -8.59
C PHE A 57 16.39 -18.21 -9.06
N SER A 58 16.57 -17.17 -8.24
CA SER A 58 17.62 -16.16 -8.42
C SER A 58 18.29 -15.85 -7.09
N ASN A 59 19.59 -15.55 -7.14
CA ASN A 59 20.37 -15.15 -5.97
C ASN A 59 20.30 -13.64 -5.68
N ASP A 60 19.54 -12.88 -6.47
CA ASP A 60 19.37 -11.44 -6.31
C ASP A 60 18.65 -11.12 -4.98
N ILE A 61 19.07 -10.04 -4.31
CA ILE A 61 18.44 -9.57 -3.07
C ILE A 61 16.98 -9.16 -3.30
N MET A 62 16.64 -8.69 -4.50
CA MET A 62 15.29 -8.28 -4.88
C MET A 62 14.42 -9.47 -5.34
N PHE A 63 14.96 -10.69 -5.34
CA PHE A 63 14.20 -11.87 -5.74
C PHE A 63 13.20 -12.33 -4.68
N LEU A 64 13.54 -12.27 -3.40
CA LEU A 64 12.73 -12.82 -2.33
C LEU A 64 12.06 -11.68 -1.53
N PRO A 65 10.72 -11.66 -1.38
CA PRO A 65 9.74 -12.68 -1.81
C PRO A 65 9.39 -12.69 -3.31
N PRO A 66 9.10 -13.87 -3.92
CA PRO A 66 9.28 -14.04 -5.37
C PRO A 66 8.02 -13.78 -6.22
N LEU A 67 6.84 -13.59 -5.63
CA LEU A 67 5.59 -13.55 -6.41
C LEU A 67 5.56 -12.39 -7.41
N PHE A 68 6.03 -11.20 -7.02
CA PHE A 68 6.06 -10.06 -7.93
C PHE A 68 6.97 -10.30 -9.13
N VAL A 69 8.15 -10.88 -8.89
CA VAL A 69 9.11 -11.26 -9.94
C VAL A 69 8.55 -12.34 -10.86
N TYR A 70 7.86 -13.36 -10.31
CA TYR A 70 7.20 -14.39 -11.11
C TYR A 70 6.09 -13.83 -12.01
N LEU A 71 5.25 -12.93 -11.48
CA LEU A 71 4.23 -12.27 -12.29
C LEU A 71 4.87 -11.43 -13.41
N ALA A 72 5.96 -10.73 -13.11
CA ALA A 72 6.70 -9.98 -14.11
C ALA A 72 7.32 -10.90 -15.18
N ALA A 73 7.87 -12.05 -14.77
CA ALA A 73 8.43 -13.04 -15.69
C ALA A 73 7.37 -13.62 -16.62
N ILE A 74 6.16 -13.90 -16.13
CA ILE A 74 5.03 -14.35 -16.95
C ILE A 74 4.67 -13.29 -18.01
N LEU A 75 4.59 -12.01 -17.62
CA LEU A 75 4.29 -10.92 -18.55
C LEU A 75 5.40 -10.73 -19.59
N GLN A 76 6.68 -10.77 -19.18
CA GLN A 76 7.80 -10.67 -20.11
C GLN A 76 7.88 -11.87 -21.06
N HIS A 77 7.55 -13.07 -20.60
CA HIS A 77 7.45 -14.26 -21.43
C HIS A 77 6.32 -14.12 -22.47
N ALA A 78 5.23 -13.42 -22.13
CA ALA A 78 4.16 -13.05 -23.04
C ALA A 78 4.50 -11.87 -24.00
N GLY A 79 5.75 -11.40 -24.00
CA GLY A 79 6.24 -10.34 -24.90
C GLY A 79 6.05 -8.92 -24.38
N ILE A 80 5.66 -8.73 -23.13
CA ILE A 80 5.60 -7.39 -22.52
C ILE A 80 7.02 -6.87 -22.27
N GLU A 81 7.23 -5.57 -22.55
CA GLU A 81 8.49 -4.87 -22.32
C GLU A 81 8.91 -4.91 -20.84
N LEU A 82 10.21 -4.87 -20.58
CA LEU A 82 10.83 -5.12 -19.28
C LEU A 82 10.31 -4.21 -18.16
N LEU A 83 10.32 -2.89 -18.35
CA LEU A 83 9.79 -1.96 -17.34
C LEU A 83 8.26 -1.98 -17.31
N LEU A 84 7.62 -2.09 -18.47
CA LEU A 84 6.17 -2.18 -18.54
C LEU A 84 5.61 -3.38 -17.79
N SER A 85 6.33 -4.52 -17.75
CA SER A 85 5.87 -5.74 -17.07
C SER A 85 5.66 -5.52 -15.57
N VAL A 86 6.59 -4.85 -14.90
CA VAL A 86 6.49 -4.59 -13.45
C VAL A 86 5.47 -3.48 -13.17
N ARG A 87 5.43 -2.43 -14.02
CA ARG A 87 4.49 -1.31 -13.90
C ARG A 87 3.03 -1.72 -14.09
N LEU A 88 2.76 -2.65 -15.00
CA LEU A 88 1.41 -3.16 -15.22
C LEU A 88 0.86 -3.89 -13.99
N ILE A 89 1.70 -4.65 -13.29
CA ILE A 89 1.30 -5.35 -12.06
C ILE A 89 0.83 -4.34 -11.01
N SER A 90 1.64 -3.31 -10.76
CA SER A 90 1.32 -2.27 -9.77
C SER A 90 0.10 -1.43 -10.18
N ALA A 91 -0.06 -1.15 -11.48
CA ALA A 91 -1.22 -0.41 -12.00
C ALA A 91 -2.54 -1.17 -11.82
N VAL A 92 -2.53 -2.47 -12.14
CA VAL A 92 -3.69 -3.34 -11.97
C VAL A 92 -3.99 -3.56 -10.50
N ALA A 93 -2.98 -3.85 -9.67
CA ALA A 93 -3.15 -4.00 -8.22
C ALA A 93 -3.71 -2.73 -7.58
N GLY A 94 -3.15 -1.57 -7.92
CA GLY A 94 -3.66 -0.26 -7.53
C GLY A 94 -5.11 -0.04 -7.93
N ALA A 95 -5.47 -0.34 -9.18
CA ALA A 95 -6.84 -0.19 -9.65
C ALA A 95 -7.82 -1.12 -8.92
N LEU A 96 -7.41 -2.36 -8.59
CA LEU A 96 -8.23 -3.34 -7.87
C LEU A 96 -8.45 -3.00 -6.38
N ILE A 97 -7.56 -2.24 -5.75
CA ILE A 97 -7.75 -1.79 -4.36
C ILE A 97 -9.03 -0.94 -4.22
N LEU A 98 -9.30 -0.05 -5.18
CA LEU A 98 -10.42 0.88 -5.11
C LEU A 98 -11.80 0.21 -5.04
N PRO A 99 -12.19 -0.73 -5.94
CA PRO A 99 -13.46 -1.44 -5.82
C PRO A 99 -13.51 -2.30 -4.55
N LEU A 100 -12.39 -2.90 -4.11
CA LEU A 100 -12.37 -3.68 -2.87
C LEU A 100 -12.66 -2.81 -1.64
N LEU A 101 -12.11 -1.59 -1.59
CA LEU A 101 -12.45 -0.62 -0.55
C LEU A 101 -13.93 -0.24 -0.59
N PHE A 102 -14.47 0.05 -1.78
CA PHE A 102 -15.90 0.35 -1.95
C PHE A 102 -16.80 -0.79 -1.47
N LEU A 103 -16.55 -2.03 -1.93
CA LEU A 103 -17.33 -3.21 -1.55
C LEU A 103 -17.18 -3.55 -0.05
N SER A 104 -15.99 -3.36 0.52
CA SER A 104 -15.74 -3.50 1.95
C SER A 104 -16.61 -2.54 2.76
N ALA A 105 -16.60 -1.24 2.42
CA ALA A 105 -17.47 -0.27 3.05
C ALA A 105 -18.95 -0.57 2.83
N ARG A 106 -19.32 -1.03 1.62
CA ARG A 106 -20.70 -1.30 1.27
C ARG A 106 -21.35 -2.45 2.02
N THR A 107 -20.54 -3.31 2.60
CA THR A 107 -20.99 -4.40 3.47
C THR A 107 -21.72 -3.86 4.71
N TYR A 108 -21.38 -2.64 5.17
CA TYR A 108 -21.92 -2.10 6.43
C TYR A 108 -22.54 -0.71 6.31
N LEU A 109 -22.34 0.00 5.19
CA LEU A 109 -22.77 1.38 5.03
C LEU A 109 -23.53 1.60 3.72
N PRO A 110 -24.38 2.65 3.65
CA PRO A 110 -25.08 3.00 2.42
C PRO A 110 -24.12 3.38 1.28
N ASN A 111 -24.59 3.18 0.04
CA ASN A 111 -23.92 3.55 -1.23
C ASN A 111 -23.19 4.89 -1.17
N ALA A 112 -23.89 5.95 -0.78
CA ALA A 112 -23.32 7.30 -0.77
C ALA A 112 -22.13 7.45 0.19
N ALA A 113 -22.17 6.80 1.36
CA ALA A 113 -21.09 6.90 2.34
C ALA A 113 -19.86 6.09 1.90
N ALA A 114 -20.09 4.86 1.42
CA ALA A 114 -19.04 3.99 0.89
C ALA A 114 -18.34 4.63 -0.32
N LEU A 115 -19.12 5.15 -1.27
CA LEU A 115 -18.58 5.80 -2.46
C LEU A 115 -17.74 7.03 -2.09
N ARG A 116 -18.24 7.92 -1.23
CA ARG A 116 -17.49 9.12 -0.81
C ARG A 116 -16.18 8.75 -0.12
N ALA A 117 -16.18 7.77 0.77
CA ALA A 117 -14.97 7.30 1.46
C ALA A 117 -13.94 6.73 0.48
N THR A 118 -14.36 5.95 -0.51
CA THR A 118 -13.47 5.41 -1.54
C THR A 118 -12.93 6.49 -2.48
N LEU A 119 -13.77 7.45 -2.90
CA LEU A 119 -13.34 8.52 -3.80
C LEU A 119 -12.27 9.43 -3.20
N ILE A 120 -12.11 9.46 -1.88
CA ILE A 120 -11.04 10.21 -1.19
C ILE A 120 -9.66 9.57 -1.38
N ILE A 121 -9.61 8.32 -1.84
CA ILE A 121 -8.35 7.66 -2.18
C ILE A 121 -7.85 8.12 -3.56
N LEU A 122 -8.74 8.51 -4.48
CA LEU A 122 -8.38 8.99 -5.83
C LEU A 122 -7.56 10.30 -5.88
N PRO A 123 -7.65 11.23 -4.93
CA PRO A 123 -6.71 12.32 -4.89
C PRO A 123 -5.39 11.90 -4.23
N LEU A 124 -5.29 10.80 -3.46
CA LEU A 124 -4.07 10.50 -2.71
C LEU A 124 -2.87 10.30 -3.64
N PHE A 125 -1.92 11.23 -3.56
CA PHE A 125 -0.77 11.29 -4.43
C PHE A 125 0.10 10.03 -4.31
N SER A 126 0.46 9.62 -3.08
CA SER A 126 1.31 8.44 -2.87
C SER A 126 0.67 7.17 -3.43
N PHE A 127 -0.65 7.01 -3.30
CA PHE A 127 -1.36 5.88 -3.88
C PHE A 127 -1.20 5.83 -5.40
N HIS A 128 -1.39 6.95 -6.09
CA HIS A 128 -1.23 7.01 -7.55
C HIS A 128 0.21 6.94 -8.01
N LEU A 129 1.15 7.49 -7.23
CA LEU A 129 2.58 7.37 -7.49
C LEU A 129 2.99 5.89 -7.49
N TYR A 130 2.70 5.17 -6.41
CA TYR A 130 3.12 3.77 -6.29
C TYR A 130 2.31 2.84 -7.20
N SER A 131 1.07 3.21 -7.56
CA SER A 131 0.29 2.46 -8.56
C SER A 131 0.87 2.52 -9.98
N ARG A 132 1.73 3.47 -10.32
CA ARG A 132 2.37 3.53 -11.65
C ARG A 132 3.83 3.11 -11.67
N LEU A 133 4.46 3.04 -10.49
CA LEU A 133 5.81 2.53 -10.34
C LEU A 133 5.74 1.01 -10.21
N GLY A 134 6.61 0.29 -10.90
CA GLY A 134 6.74 -1.17 -10.85
C GLY A 134 7.39 -1.66 -9.55
N GLN A 135 6.85 -1.25 -8.41
CA GLN A 135 7.28 -1.69 -7.09
C GLN A 135 6.26 -2.64 -6.44
N VAL A 136 6.75 -3.49 -5.53
CA VAL A 136 6.02 -4.60 -4.91
C VAL A 136 4.90 -4.17 -3.96
N GLU A 137 4.93 -2.94 -3.46
CA GLU A 137 4.07 -2.42 -2.39
C GLU A 137 2.60 -2.43 -2.78
N MET A 138 2.28 -2.13 -4.05
CA MET A 138 0.91 -2.07 -4.50
C MET A 138 0.27 -3.45 -4.60
N LEU A 139 1.04 -4.46 -5.03
CA LEU A 139 0.58 -5.84 -5.04
C LEU A 139 0.42 -6.37 -3.61
N MET A 140 1.36 -6.04 -2.72
CA MET A 140 1.26 -6.34 -1.28
C MET A 140 -0.02 -5.72 -0.69
N LEU A 141 -0.23 -4.42 -0.93
CA LEU A 141 -1.38 -3.67 -0.43
C LEU A 141 -2.70 -4.23 -0.97
N PHE A 142 -2.74 -4.64 -2.23
CA PHE A 142 -3.89 -5.34 -2.82
C PHE A 142 -4.24 -6.61 -2.02
N PHE A 143 -3.26 -7.46 -1.71
CA PHE A 143 -3.51 -8.67 -0.91
C PHE A 143 -3.99 -8.34 0.51
N ILE A 144 -3.47 -7.28 1.14
CA ILE A 144 -3.92 -6.83 2.47
C ILE A 144 -5.39 -6.35 2.41
N ILE A 145 -5.75 -5.55 1.40
CA ILE A 145 -7.13 -5.04 1.23
C ILE A 145 -8.11 -6.15 0.86
N LEU A 146 -7.71 -7.09 0.00
CA LEU A 146 -8.52 -8.26 -0.35
C LEU A 146 -8.75 -9.14 0.88
N THR A 147 -7.73 -9.31 1.73
CA THR A 147 -7.85 -10.02 3.00
C THR A 147 -8.88 -9.35 3.92
N LEU A 148 -8.84 -8.02 4.05
CA LEU A 148 -9.85 -7.26 4.80
C LEU A 148 -11.24 -7.51 4.23
N PHE A 149 -11.44 -7.34 2.92
CA PHE A 149 -12.72 -7.56 2.25
C PHE A 149 -13.29 -8.96 2.54
N LEU A 150 -12.47 -10.00 2.40
CA LEU A 150 -12.86 -11.39 2.66
C LEU A 150 -13.20 -11.62 4.13
N LEU A 151 -12.45 -11.05 5.08
CA LEU A 151 -12.80 -11.13 6.50
C LEU A 151 -14.14 -10.45 6.80
N LEU A 152 -14.38 -9.26 6.24
CA LEU A 152 -15.66 -8.58 6.37
C LEU A 152 -16.82 -9.43 5.82
N LEU A 153 -16.63 -10.09 4.68
CA LEU A 153 -17.60 -11.05 4.16
C LEU A 153 -17.79 -12.26 5.08
N ALA A 154 -16.74 -12.78 5.70
CA ALA A 154 -16.83 -13.86 6.68
C ALA A 154 -17.72 -13.45 7.87
N PHE A 155 -17.54 -12.24 8.38
CA PHE A 155 -18.36 -11.70 9.47
C PHE A 155 -19.80 -11.42 9.04
N HIS A 156 -20.01 -10.84 7.86
CA HIS A 156 -21.33 -10.48 7.33
C HIS A 156 -22.17 -11.72 7.01
N GLN A 157 -21.62 -12.64 6.21
CA GLN A 157 -22.30 -13.84 5.74
C GLN A 157 -22.21 -15.02 6.72
N GLN A 158 -21.47 -14.86 7.83
CA GLN A 158 -21.23 -15.92 8.82
C GLN A 158 -20.59 -17.19 8.22
N ASN A 159 -19.90 -17.05 7.08
CA ASN A 159 -19.30 -18.15 6.34
C ASN A 159 -17.78 -18.21 6.60
N PRO A 160 -17.28 -19.25 7.29
CA PRO A 160 -15.86 -19.37 7.60
C PRO A 160 -14.96 -19.54 6.37
N PHE A 161 -15.51 -19.96 5.22
CA PHE A 161 -14.72 -20.14 4.00
C PHE A 161 -14.05 -18.85 3.57
N PHE A 162 -14.70 -17.69 3.76
CA PHE A 162 -14.08 -16.41 3.47
C PHE A 162 -12.92 -16.09 4.41
N ALA A 163 -12.96 -16.55 5.67
CA ALA A 163 -11.82 -16.39 6.57
C ALA A 163 -10.63 -17.25 6.12
N LEU A 164 -10.88 -18.47 5.65
CA LEU A 164 -9.86 -19.32 5.03
C LEU A 164 -9.28 -18.66 3.76
N ALA A 165 -10.12 -18.16 2.87
CA ALA A 165 -9.69 -17.44 1.68
C ALA A 165 -8.88 -16.17 2.03
N ALA A 166 -9.26 -15.46 3.10
CA ALA A 166 -8.51 -14.31 3.61
C ALA A 166 -7.11 -14.72 4.09
N GLY A 167 -7.00 -15.83 4.82
CA GLY A 167 -5.71 -16.39 5.24
C GLY A 167 -4.81 -16.72 4.07
N TRP A 168 -5.35 -17.42 3.08
CA TRP A 168 -4.63 -17.76 1.84
C TRP A 168 -4.14 -16.52 1.10
N THR A 169 -5.02 -15.53 0.92
CA THR A 169 -4.74 -14.26 0.27
C THR A 169 -3.61 -13.51 0.97
N LEU A 170 -3.65 -13.41 2.30
CA LEU A 170 -2.60 -12.73 3.04
C LEU A 170 -1.27 -13.47 2.99
N GLY A 171 -1.32 -14.80 2.97
CA GLY A 171 -0.14 -15.64 2.72
C GLY A 171 0.53 -15.29 1.40
N LEU A 172 -0.23 -15.12 0.31
CA LEU A 172 0.30 -14.60 -0.97
C LEU A 172 0.82 -13.16 -0.87
N GLY A 173 0.27 -12.35 0.04
CA GLY A 173 0.86 -11.06 0.40
C GLY A 173 2.29 -11.20 0.95
N VAL A 174 2.56 -12.20 1.81
CA VAL A 174 3.93 -12.49 2.31
C VAL A 174 4.85 -12.92 1.17
N TRP A 175 4.34 -13.66 0.18
CA TRP A 175 5.06 -14.00 -1.05
C TRP A 175 5.38 -12.80 -1.94
N THR A 176 4.73 -11.66 -1.71
CA THR A 176 5.00 -10.41 -2.42
C THR A 176 6.00 -9.56 -1.64
N LYS A 177 5.78 -9.42 -0.33
CA LYS A 177 6.64 -8.62 0.55
C LYS A 177 6.55 -9.08 1.99
N GLU A 178 7.70 -9.17 2.65
CA GLU A 178 7.86 -9.65 4.02
C GLU A 178 7.21 -8.72 5.06
N THR A 179 7.06 -7.43 4.76
CA THR A 179 6.34 -6.49 5.65
C THR A 179 4.86 -6.85 5.84
N THR A 180 4.29 -7.71 5.00
CA THR A 180 2.94 -8.28 5.21
C THR A 180 2.83 -9.06 6.53
N ILE A 181 3.95 -9.51 7.11
CA ILE A 181 3.96 -10.16 8.43
C ILE A 181 3.35 -9.24 9.50
N GLY A 182 3.56 -7.93 9.44
CA GLY A 182 2.89 -6.97 10.33
C GLY A 182 1.37 -7.00 10.20
N ALA A 183 0.86 -7.20 8.97
CA ALA A 183 -0.57 -7.34 8.70
C ALA A 183 -1.16 -8.63 9.28
N ILE A 184 -0.38 -9.73 9.32
CA ILE A 184 -0.79 -10.97 10.01
C ILE A 184 -1.05 -10.69 11.49
N PHE A 185 -0.12 -10.02 12.18
CA PHE A 185 -0.29 -9.67 13.59
C PHE A 185 -1.48 -8.71 13.80
N SER A 186 -1.65 -7.75 12.90
CA SER A 186 -2.79 -6.82 12.93
C SER A 186 -4.13 -7.54 12.81
N ILE A 187 -4.24 -8.52 11.90
CA ILE A 187 -5.44 -9.35 11.72
C ILE A 187 -5.67 -10.25 12.92
N PHE A 188 -4.61 -10.85 13.46
CA PHE A 188 -4.69 -11.68 14.66
C PHE A 188 -5.31 -10.91 15.83
N ILE A 189 -4.81 -9.70 16.10
CA ILE A 189 -5.36 -8.78 17.10
C ILE A 189 -6.83 -8.46 16.77
N PHE A 190 -7.11 -8.02 15.54
CA PHE A 190 -8.46 -7.70 15.10
C PHE A 190 -9.45 -8.86 15.33
N LEU A 191 -9.10 -10.10 14.98
CA LEU A 191 -9.94 -11.27 15.17
C LEU A 191 -10.13 -11.62 16.65
N LEU A 192 -9.10 -11.49 17.48
CA LEU A 192 -9.19 -11.74 18.93
C LEU A 192 -10.14 -10.77 19.66
N PHE A 193 -10.15 -9.51 19.22
CA PHE A 193 -11.01 -8.45 19.75
C PHE A 193 -12.38 -8.33 19.04
N SER A 194 -12.61 -9.13 18.01
CA SER A 194 -13.92 -9.22 17.34
C SER A 194 -14.90 -10.06 18.15
N SER A 195 -16.16 -9.63 18.21
CA SER A 195 -17.21 -10.32 18.95
C SER A 195 -17.80 -11.48 18.15
N GLY A 196 -18.02 -12.63 18.80
CA GLY A 196 -18.72 -13.78 18.23
C GLY A 196 -17.86 -14.64 17.29
N LYS A 197 -17.95 -15.97 17.44
CA LYS A 197 -17.26 -16.99 16.62
C LYS A 197 -15.77 -16.74 16.30
N LYS A 198 -15.08 -15.90 17.08
CA LYS A 198 -13.69 -15.49 16.85
C LYS A 198 -12.72 -16.65 16.68
N ILE A 199 -12.88 -17.70 17.48
CA ILE A 199 -12.04 -18.91 17.40
C ILE A 199 -12.22 -19.62 16.06
N ARG A 200 -13.46 -19.70 15.55
CA ARG A 200 -13.75 -20.35 14.26
C ARG A 200 -13.17 -19.57 13.09
N PHE A 201 -13.30 -18.25 13.06
CA PHE A 201 -12.72 -17.45 11.98
C PHE A 201 -11.20 -17.38 12.09
N LEU A 202 -10.66 -17.29 13.31
CA LEU A 202 -9.22 -17.32 13.53
C LEU A 202 -8.61 -18.66 13.09
N SER A 203 -9.21 -19.80 13.46
CA SER A 203 -8.69 -21.10 13.06
C SER A 203 -8.71 -21.29 11.55
N GLN A 204 -9.77 -20.83 10.87
CA GLN A 204 -9.90 -20.91 9.42
C GLN A 204 -8.94 -19.96 8.70
N PHE A 205 -8.77 -18.75 9.21
CA PHE A 205 -7.75 -17.82 8.73
C PHE A 205 -6.35 -18.39 8.87
N LEU A 206 -5.99 -18.93 10.03
CA LEU A 206 -4.68 -19.57 10.22
C LEU A 206 -4.50 -20.78 9.31
N LEU A 207 -5.52 -21.62 9.16
CA LEU A 207 -5.51 -22.76 8.24
C LEU A 207 -5.29 -22.32 6.79
N GLY A 208 -5.92 -21.23 6.36
CA GLY A 208 -5.72 -20.66 5.02
C GLY A 208 -4.33 -20.04 4.83
N LEU A 209 -3.78 -19.41 5.88
CA LEU A 209 -2.45 -18.79 5.87
C LEU A 209 -1.32 -19.83 5.81
N THR A 210 -1.51 -21.00 6.44
CA THR A 210 -0.45 -22.00 6.59
C THR A 210 0.14 -22.49 5.27
N PRO A 211 -0.62 -22.92 4.24
CA PRO A 211 -0.04 -23.45 3.01
C PRO A 211 0.89 -22.48 2.26
N PRO A 212 0.46 -21.25 1.87
CA PRO A 212 1.36 -20.31 1.21
C PRO A 212 2.55 -19.98 2.11
N PHE A 213 2.35 -19.73 3.41
CA PHE A 213 3.45 -19.39 4.30
C PHE A 213 4.48 -20.52 4.42
N LEU A 214 4.03 -21.77 4.58
CA LEU A 214 4.90 -22.95 4.64
C LEU A 214 5.65 -23.16 3.34
N LEU A 215 4.97 -23.03 2.18
CA LEU A 215 5.63 -23.12 0.89
C LEU A 215 6.73 -22.06 0.73
N LEU A 216 6.52 -20.84 1.25
CA LEU A 216 7.54 -19.79 1.21
C LEU A 216 8.74 -20.14 2.09
N LEU A 217 8.52 -20.71 3.27
CA LEU A 217 9.60 -21.16 4.14
C LEU A 217 10.41 -22.30 3.51
N LEU A 218 9.73 -23.28 2.90
CA LEU A 218 10.40 -24.37 2.18
C LEU A 218 11.18 -23.83 0.99
N PHE A 219 10.60 -22.89 0.25
CA PHE A 219 11.25 -22.23 -0.88
C PHE A 219 12.50 -21.46 -0.44
N SER A 220 12.38 -20.64 0.60
CA SER A 220 13.47 -19.89 1.23
C SER A 220 14.60 -20.83 1.68
N HIS A 221 14.25 -21.93 2.35
CA HIS A 221 15.22 -22.95 2.78
C HIS A 221 15.95 -23.58 1.59
N TYR A 222 15.22 -23.98 0.55
CA TYR A 222 15.79 -24.60 -0.65
C TYR A 222 16.74 -23.65 -1.40
N CYS A 223 16.40 -22.36 -1.47
CA CYS A 223 17.24 -21.35 -2.11
C CYS A 223 18.47 -20.94 -1.28
N GLY A 224 18.56 -21.38 -0.01
CA GLY A 224 19.58 -20.90 0.92
C GLY A 224 19.45 -19.41 1.27
N GLN A 225 18.31 -18.78 0.96
CA GLN A 225 18.05 -17.36 1.22
C GLN A 225 17.17 -17.24 2.46
N ASN A 226 17.48 -16.29 3.35
CA ASN A 226 16.64 -16.01 4.51
C ASN A 226 15.44 -15.13 4.07
N LEU A 227 14.20 -15.53 4.37
CA LEU A 227 13.00 -14.73 4.07
C LEU A 227 13.06 -13.33 4.71
N LEU A 228 13.70 -13.22 5.86
CA LEU A 228 13.94 -11.97 6.56
C LEU A 228 15.27 -11.34 6.17
N LEU A 229 15.97 -11.84 5.14
CA LEU A 229 17.27 -11.33 4.71
C LEU A 229 17.18 -9.85 4.39
N GLU A 230 16.15 -9.38 3.68
CA GLU A 230 16.01 -7.95 3.39
C GLU A 230 15.83 -7.13 4.68
N ILE A 231 15.01 -7.59 5.63
CA ILE A 231 14.86 -6.92 6.95
C ILE A 231 16.19 -6.93 7.71
N MET A 232 16.90 -8.06 7.75
CA MET A 232 18.13 -8.23 8.51
C MET A 232 19.32 -7.49 7.86
N SER A 233 19.42 -7.55 6.54
CA SER A 233 20.45 -6.88 5.73
C SER A 233 20.19 -5.39 5.58
N SER A 234 18.94 -4.92 5.68
CA SER A 234 18.63 -3.48 5.72
C SER A 234 19.26 -2.77 6.92
N ARG A 235 19.60 -3.50 8.01
CA ARG A 235 20.43 -2.97 9.11
C ARG A 235 21.89 -2.75 8.68
N GLY A 236 22.38 -3.47 7.67
CA GLY A 236 23.69 -3.27 7.05
C GLY A 236 23.70 -2.14 6.01
N TYR A 237 22.54 -1.81 5.42
CA TYR A 237 22.34 -0.62 4.58
C TYR A 237 22.18 0.68 5.39
N ASP A 238 22.67 0.70 6.63
CA ASP A 238 22.78 1.89 7.51
C ASP A 238 23.67 3.01 6.95
N ILE A 239 24.13 2.86 5.72
CA ILE A 239 24.97 3.80 4.99
C ILE A 239 24.02 4.83 4.33
N ASN A 240 23.68 5.89 5.07
CA ASN A 240 23.15 7.19 4.59
C ASN A 240 21.64 7.48 4.62
N MET A 241 20.75 6.62 5.13
CA MET A 241 19.34 7.00 5.28
C MET A 241 19.09 7.69 6.63
N LEU A 242 18.69 8.97 6.58
CA LEU A 242 18.45 9.83 7.74
C LEU A 242 17.52 9.15 8.75
N GLN A 243 18.01 8.91 9.97
CA GLN A 243 17.14 8.57 11.09
C GLN A 243 16.24 9.77 11.36
N LEU A 244 14.97 9.66 10.98
CA LEU A 244 13.96 10.65 11.32
C LEU A 244 13.58 10.47 12.79
N ASP A 245 13.58 11.57 13.55
CA ASP A 245 13.04 11.60 14.89
C ASP A 245 11.51 11.31 14.88
N PRO A 246 10.88 10.97 16.03
CA PRO A 246 9.46 10.63 16.07
C PRO A 246 8.53 11.73 15.53
N LEU A 247 8.88 13.01 15.67
CA LEU A 247 8.09 14.11 15.11
C LEU A 247 8.24 14.15 13.58
N ALA A 248 9.45 13.97 13.06
CA ALA A 248 9.70 13.85 11.63
C ALA A 248 8.97 12.66 11.00
N ASN A 249 8.79 11.56 11.71
CA ASN A 249 7.95 10.44 11.26
C ASN A 249 6.45 10.73 11.28
N LEU A 250 5.97 11.51 12.25
CA LEU A 250 4.57 11.96 12.26
C LEU A 250 4.32 12.89 11.07
N ILE A 251 5.30 13.74 10.77
CA ILE A 251 5.35 14.56 9.58
C ILE A 251 5.37 13.67 8.32
N ALA A 252 6.18 12.61 8.27
CA ALA A 252 6.24 11.63 7.16
C ALA A 252 4.94 10.82 6.97
N LEU A 253 4.20 10.53 8.05
CA LEU A 253 2.85 9.99 7.95
C LEU A 253 1.90 11.00 7.30
N GLY A 254 2.01 12.27 7.70
CA GLY A 254 1.39 13.39 7.00
C GLY A 254 1.75 13.40 5.51
N THR A 255 3.04 13.27 5.18
CA THR A 255 3.55 13.18 3.80
C THR A 255 2.84 12.10 2.99
N ASN A 256 2.63 10.92 3.57
CA ASN A 256 1.93 9.81 2.91
C ASN A 256 0.41 9.97 2.83
N LEU A 257 -0.19 10.75 3.75
CA LEU A 257 -1.58 11.19 3.65
C LEU A 257 -1.79 12.30 2.62
N GLY A 258 -0.72 12.83 2.02
CA GLY A 258 -0.84 13.64 0.82
C GLY A 258 0.09 14.85 0.68
N TYR A 259 1.23 14.84 1.34
CA TYR A 259 2.14 15.96 1.32
C TYR A 259 3.58 15.51 1.10
N ASN A 260 3.83 14.87 -0.05
CA ASN A 260 5.20 14.64 -0.55
C ASN A 260 5.86 15.96 -1.02
N LEU A 261 5.74 16.99 -0.18
CA LEU A 261 6.22 18.36 -0.34
C LEU A 261 7.62 18.55 0.27
N ILE A 262 8.12 17.60 1.07
CA ILE A 262 9.41 17.74 1.78
C ILE A 262 10.58 18.14 0.86
N PRO A 263 10.78 17.56 -0.34
CA PRO A 263 11.88 18.00 -1.20
C PRO A 263 11.56 19.26 -2.02
N ARG A 264 10.39 19.88 -1.84
CA ARG A 264 9.77 20.78 -2.83
C ARG A 264 9.07 21.99 -2.22
N LEU A 265 9.41 22.37 -1.01
CA LEU A 265 8.90 23.59 -0.37
C LEU A 265 9.48 24.82 -1.10
N TYR A 266 9.00 25.08 -2.31
CA TYR A 266 9.42 26.23 -3.11
C TYR A 266 8.84 27.51 -2.54
N TYR A 267 7.66 27.40 -1.92
CA TYR A 267 6.97 28.53 -1.30
C TYR A 267 6.78 28.33 0.21
N PRO A 268 6.96 29.38 1.02
CA PRO A 268 6.74 29.31 2.48
C PRO A 268 5.35 28.82 2.88
N TRP A 269 4.33 29.09 2.06
CA TRP A 269 2.97 28.63 2.32
C TRP A 269 2.81 27.11 2.18
N GLU A 270 3.58 26.46 1.30
CA GLU A 270 3.58 24.99 1.16
C GLU A 270 4.12 24.35 2.44
N LEU A 271 5.12 24.97 3.07
CA LEU A 271 5.70 24.52 4.33
C LEU A 271 4.69 24.68 5.47
N ILE A 272 3.99 25.81 5.53
CA ILE A 272 2.96 26.05 6.56
C ILE A 272 1.83 25.04 6.43
N ILE A 273 1.34 24.80 5.20
CA ILE A 273 0.28 23.83 4.95
C ILE A 273 0.78 22.43 5.30
N PHE A 274 1.99 22.08 4.93
CA PHE A 274 2.59 20.80 5.26
C PHE A 274 2.74 20.58 6.77
N LEU A 275 3.33 21.54 7.48
CA LEU A 275 3.59 21.45 8.92
C LEU A 275 2.32 21.53 9.77
N LEU A 276 1.27 22.20 9.30
CA LEU A 276 0.05 22.40 10.08
C LEU A 276 -1.08 21.49 9.62
N LEU A 277 -1.42 21.48 8.33
CA LEU A 277 -2.61 20.77 7.86
C LEU A 277 -2.42 19.25 7.87
N ALA A 278 -1.23 18.74 7.51
CA ALA A 278 -0.99 17.30 7.46
C ALA A 278 -1.07 16.65 8.85
N PRO A 279 -0.41 17.17 9.91
CA PRO A 279 -0.54 16.62 11.25
C PRO A 279 -1.95 16.79 11.81
N VAL A 280 -2.58 17.95 11.60
CA VAL A 280 -3.96 18.20 12.06
C VAL A 280 -4.93 17.20 11.43
N LEU A 281 -4.84 16.98 10.11
CA LEU A 281 -5.65 15.98 9.42
C LEU A 281 -5.35 14.56 9.92
N GLY A 282 -4.08 14.19 10.04
CA GLY A 282 -3.67 12.87 10.51
C GLY A 282 -4.21 12.56 11.91
N ILE A 283 -4.06 13.49 12.85
CA ILE A 283 -4.59 13.40 14.22
C ILE A 283 -6.12 13.35 14.18
N PHE A 284 -6.77 14.18 13.37
CA PHE A 284 -8.23 14.21 13.25
C PHE A 284 -8.81 12.89 12.72
N LEU A 285 -8.20 12.34 11.67
CA LEU A 285 -8.59 11.03 11.12
C LEU A 285 -8.29 9.91 12.11
N LEU A 286 -7.18 9.98 12.85
CA LEU A 286 -6.83 8.96 13.84
C LEU A 286 -7.83 8.97 14.99
N GLY A 287 -8.18 10.15 15.50
CA GLY A 287 -9.24 10.32 16.48
C GLY A 287 -10.58 9.80 15.97
N SER A 288 -10.90 10.03 14.69
CA SER A 288 -12.10 9.51 14.04
C SER A 288 -12.12 7.97 14.00
N VAL A 289 -11.00 7.33 13.63
CA VAL A 289 -10.84 5.87 13.63
C VAL A 289 -10.98 5.30 15.04
N ILE A 290 -10.34 5.92 16.04
CA ILE A 290 -10.42 5.49 17.45
C ILE A 290 -11.88 5.56 17.94
N ILE A 291 -12.56 6.69 17.74
CA ILE A 291 -13.96 6.87 18.15
C ILE A 291 -14.85 5.81 17.48
N ALA A 292 -14.67 5.58 16.19
CA ALA A 292 -15.44 4.59 15.45
C ALA A 292 -15.16 3.15 15.94
N ALA A 293 -13.89 2.81 16.20
CA ALA A 293 -13.49 1.51 16.72
C ALA A 293 -14.09 1.23 18.12
N LEU A 294 -14.12 2.25 18.99
CA LEU A 294 -14.78 2.21 20.30
C LEU A 294 -16.30 2.01 20.16
N LYS A 295 -16.92 2.62 19.15
CA LYS A 295 -18.33 2.39 18.76
C LYS A 295 -18.58 1.03 18.08
N LYS A 296 -17.60 0.14 18.08
CA LYS A 296 -17.65 -1.20 17.51
C LYS A 296 -17.79 -1.25 15.98
N ASP A 297 -17.42 -0.18 15.27
CA ASP A 297 -17.31 -0.22 13.81
C ASP A 297 -16.20 -1.19 13.40
N ILE A 298 -16.53 -2.19 12.58
CA ILE A 298 -15.64 -3.31 12.29
C ILE A 298 -14.46 -2.90 11.40
N ILE A 299 -14.67 -2.01 10.43
CA ILE A 299 -13.62 -1.52 9.54
C ILE A 299 -12.64 -0.66 10.33
N SER A 300 -13.14 0.23 11.18
CA SER A 300 -12.31 1.09 12.02
C SER A 300 -11.54 0.30 13.07
N ARG A 301 -12.10 -0.81 13.61
CA ARG A 301 -11.35 -1.72 14.50
C ARG A 301 -10.19 -2.39 13.80
N PHE A 302 -10.40 -2.85 12.57
CA PHE A 302 -9.31 -3.40 11.77
C PHE A 302 -8.23 -2.33 11.51
N ALA A 303 -8.64 -1.14 11.05
CA ALA A 303 -7.71 -0.04 10.79
C ALA A 303 -6.93 0.35 12.05
N PHE A 304 -7.60 0.43 13.20
CA PHE A 304 -6.96 0.69 14.48
C PHE A 304 -5.93 -0.39 14.86
N ALA A 305 -6.27 -1.68 14.71
CA ALA A 305 -5.34 -2.78 14.96
C ALA A 305 -4.12 -2.71 14.02
N TYR A 306 -4.35 -2.42 12.74
CA TYR A 306 -3.30 -2.23 11.74
C TYR A 306 -2.34 -1.10 12.11
N LEU A 307 -2.89 0.07 12.44
CA LEU A 307 -2.13 1.26 12.82
C LEU A 307 -1.34 1.04 14.12
N THR A 308 -1.92 0.32 15.09
CA THR A 308 -1.25 0.01 16.37
C THR A 308 0.00 -0.83 16.19
N ILE A 309 0.08 -1.66 15.14
CA ILE A 309 1.26 -2.49 14.87
C ILE A 309 2.23 -1.76 13.95
N HIS A 310 1.73 -1.22 12.83
CA HIS A 310 2.60 -0.67 11.79
C HIS A 310 3.14 0.70 12.12
N LEU A 311 2.37 1.57 12.79
CA LEU A 311 2.89 2.90 13.13
C LEU A 311 4.11 2.78 14.07
N PRO A 312 4.05 2.09 15.24
CA PRO A 312 5.22 1.97 16.09
C PRO A 312 6.40 1.30 15.38
N PHE A 313 6.13 0.28 14.56
CA PHE A 313 7.17 -0.36 13.77
C PHE A 313 7.87 0.64 12.85
N PHE A 314 7.13 1.39 12.03
CA PHE A 314 7.73 2.37 11.12
C PHE A 314 8.26 3.62 11.82
N PHE A 315 7.77 3.98 13.01
CA PHE A 315 8.36 5.01 13.86
C PHE A 315 9.74 4.58 14.37
N LEU A 316 9.89 3.31 14.77
CA LEU A 316 11.16 2.76 15.27
C LEU A 316 12.13 2.38 14.14
N PHE A 317 11.59 2.06 12.96
CA PHE A 317 12.33 1.64 11.76
C PHE A 317 12.13 2.61 10.59
N SER A 318 12.08 3.91 10.87
CA SER A 318 11.82 5.00 9.92
C SER A 318 12.81 5.11 8.76
N ARG A 319 13.94 4.39 8.86
CA ARG A 319 15.00 4.35 7.86
C ARG A 319 14.55 3.70 6.56
N LYS A 320 13.46 2.92 6.57
CA LYS A 320 12.89 2.29 5.39
C LYS A 320 11.83 3.22 4.79
N PHE A 321 12.11 3.63 3.55
CA PHE A 321 11.32 4.40 2.57
C PHE A 321 9.89 4.85 2.95
N ASP A 322 9.56 6.08 2.58
CA ASP A 322 8.26 6.72 2.78
C ASP A 322 7.06 5.86 2.34
N TYR A 323 7.19 5.04 1.29
CA TYR A 323 6.12 4.13 0.84
C TYR A 323 5.67 3.09 1.85
N TYR A 324 6.47 2.73 2.86
CA TYR A 324 6.03 1.77 3.87
C TYR A 324 4.89 2.30 4.75
N LEU A 325 4.74 3.63 4.82
CA LEU A 325 3.61 4.28 5.49
C LEU A 325 2.36 4.37 4.59
N LEU A 326 2.44 4.04 3.29
CA LEU A 326 1.30 4.10 2.37
C LEU A 326 0.11 3.27 2.87
N PRO A 327 0.26 1.99 3.29
CA PRO A 327 -0.87 1.24 3.83
C PRO A 327 -1.49 1.91 5.07
N ALA A 328 -0.67 2.44 5.97
CA ALA A 328 -1.14 3.13 7.17
C ALA A 328 -1.90 4.41 6.81
N GLY A 329 -1.36 5.22 5.91
CA GLY A 329 -2.01 6.41 5.37
C GLY A 329 -3.33 6.08 4.67
N LEU A 330 -3.36 5.05 3.83
CA LEU A 330 -4.57 4.61 3.14
C LEU A 330 -5.65 4.13 4.12
N PHE A 331 -5.30 3.30 5.12
CA PHE A 331 -6.27 2.86 6.12
C PHE A 331 -6.80 4.00 6.96
N LEU A 332 -5.93 4.93 7.35
CA LEU A 332 -6.29 6.11 8.13
C LEU A 332 -7.22 7.04 7.33
N ALA A 333 -6.88 7.33 6.08
CA ALA A 333 -7.70 8.12 5.16
C ALA A 333 -9.06 7.45 4.91
N PHE A 334 -9.06 6.17 4.56
CA PHE A 334 -10.26 5.42 4.24
C PHE A 334 -11.18 5.26 5.46
N ALA A 335 -10.71 4.66 6.55
CA ALA A 335 -11.53 4.37 7.72
C ALA A 335 -11.96 5.66 8.46
N GLY A 336 -11.08 6.65 8.56
CA GLY A 336 -11.42 7.96 9.13
C GLY A 336 -12.52 8.66 8.32
N SER A 337 -12.38 8.69 6.99
CA SER A 337 -13.41 9.23 6.09
C SER A 337 -14.72 8.47 6.18
N LEU A 338 -14.65 7.14 6.26
CA LEU A 338 -15.82 6.28 6.36
C LEU A 338 -16.67 6.63 7.59
N PHE A 339 -16.03 6.85 8.75
CA PHE A 339 -16.73 7.32 9.94
C PHE A 339 -17.33 8.70 9.74
N ILE A 340 -16.58 9.66 9.19
CA ILE A 340 -17.02 11.05 8.94
C ILE A 340 -18.27 11.10 8.05
N PHE A 341 -18.34 10.26 7.01
CA PHE A 341 -19.50 10.20 6.12
C PHE A 341 -20.60 9.26 6.58
N SER A 342 -20.35 8.45 7.61
CA SER A 342 -21.37 7.58 8.19
C SER A 342 -22.51 8.39 8.83
N PRO A 343 -23.71 7.79 8.95
CA PRO A 343 -24.81 8.38 9.73
C PRO A 343 -24.49 8.53 11.23
N LEU A 344 -23.44 7.88 11.74
CA LEU A 344 -23.07 7.86 13.15
C LEU A 344 -22.19 9.05 13.58
N ALA A 345 -21.69 9.83 12.63
CA ALA A 345 -20.89 11.01 12.91
C ALA A 345 -21.77 12.19 13.32
N ALA A 346 -21.35 12.91 14.37
CA ALA A 346 -22.01 14.15 14.79
C ALA A 346 -21.91 15.20 13.65
N PRO A 347 -22.95 16.05 13.44
CA PRO A 347 -22.96 17.02 12.35
C PRO A 347 -21.73 17.95 12.32
N LYS A 348 -21.27 18.40 13.50
CA LYS A 348 -20.07 19.24 13.64
C LYS A 348 -18.81 18.50 13.17
N LEU A 349 -18.64 17.24 13.58
CA LEU A 349 -17.50 16.41 13.17
C LEU A 349 -17.51 16.18 11.66
N LYS A 350 -18.69 15.89 11.10
CA LYS A 350 -18.88 15.69 9.66
C LYS A 350 -18.49 16.94 8.87
N ARG A 351 -18.91 18.13 9.32
CA ARG A 351 -18.57 19.41 8.66
C ARG A 351 -17.06 19.67 8.70
N ILE A 352 -16.43 19.57 9.87
CA ILE A 352 -14.99 19.80 10.03
C ILE A 352 -14.19 18.79 9.21
N GLY A 353 -14.52 17.50 9.34
CA GLY A 353 -13.84 16.42 8.61
C GLY A 353 -13.96 16.55 7.10
N THR A 354 -15.13 16.94 6.59
CA THR A 354 -15.33 17.18 5.15
C THR A 354 -14.43 18.31 4.65
N ILE A 355 -14.32 19.42 5.40
CA ILE A 355 -13.43 20.53 5.03
C ILE A 355 -11.97 20.05 4.99
N LEU A 356 -11.50 19.35 6.03
CA LEU A 356 -10.11 18.89 6.11
C LEU A 356 -9.77 17.90 4.98
N ILE A 357 -10.69 16.97 4.69
CA ILE A 357 -10.54 15.98 3.61
C ILE A 357 -10.51 16.66 2.24
N ILE A 358 -11.43 17.61 1.97
CA ILE A 358 -11.45 18.33 0.69
C ILE A 358 -10.18 19.14 0.52
N SER A 359 -9.72 19.85 1.57
CA SER A 359 -8.45 20.57 1.52
C SER A 359 -7.30 19.63 1.18
N CYS A 360 -7.22 18.47 1.86
CA CYS A 360 -6.22 17.45 1.56
C CYS A 360 -6.28 16.98 0.10
N ALA A 361 -7.47 16.69 -0.41
CA ALA A 361 -7.67 16.25 -1.78
C ALA A 361 -7.16 17.30 -2.79
N ILE A 362 -7.49 18.58 -2.57
CA ILE A 362 -7.01 19.69 -3.39
C ILE A 362 -5.48 19.76 -3.37
N PHE A 363 -4.85 19.64 -2.19
CA PHE A 363 -3.39 19.67 -2.07
C PHE A 363 -2.72 18.50 -2.77
N ASN A 364 -3.28 17.30 -2.70
CA ASN A 364 -2.71 16.18 -3.43
C ASN A 364 -2.83 16.36 -4.95
N ILE A 365 -3.97 16.85 -5.44
CA ILE A 365 -4.16 17.15 -6.88
C ILE A 365 -3.15 18.21 -7.33
N TYR A 366 -2.92 19.24 -6.50
CA TYR A 366 -1.87 20.22 -6.72
C TYR A 366 -0.49 19.54 -6.80
N ALA A 367 -0.09 18.79 -5.78
CA ALA A 367 1.22 18.13 -5.69
C ALA A 367 1.50 17.19 -6.87
N ASP A 368 0.50 16.45 -7.32
CA ASP A 368 0.62 15.52 -8.43
C ASP A 368 0.93 16.19 -9.78
N ARG A 369 0.52 17.46 -9.99
CA ARG A 369 0.84 18.23 -11.21
C ARG A 369 2.31 18.65 -11.29
N PHE A 370 3.01 18.81 -10.16
CA PHE A 370 4.39 19.31 -10.15
C PHE A 370 5.45 18.22 -10.40
N LEU A 371 5.09 16.95 -10.32
CA LEU A 371 6.03 15.86 -10.65
C LEU A 371 6.10 15.56 -12.15
N PHE A 372 5.18 16.10 -12.95
CA PHE A 372 5.36 16.17 -14.41
C PHE A 372 6.66 16.91 -14.79
N PHE A 373 7.20 17.75 -13.89
CA PHE A 373 8.46 18.48 -14.07
C PHE A 373 9.72 17.73 -13.57
N ASN A 374 9.60 16.54 -12.97
CA ASN A 374 10.77 15.78 -12.50
C ASN A 374 11.52 15.01 -13.60
N ARG A 375 11.29 15.34 -14.88
CA ARG A 375 12.24 14.98 -15.95
C ARG A 375 13.65 15.53 -15.65
N GLY A 376 13.76 16.59 -14.85
CA GLY A 376 15.02 17.20 -14.44
C GLY A 376 15.91 16.33 -13.52
N THR A 377 15.37 15.45 -12.68
CA THR A 377 16.18 14.67 -11.71
C THR A 377 16.97 13.53 -12.35
N HIS A 378 16.47 12.93 -13.43
CA HIS A 378 17.24 11.92 -14.16
C HIS A 378 18.23 12.54 -15.14
N ALA A 379 17.88 13.67 -15.76
CA ALA A 379 18.86 14.47 -16.49
C ALA A 379 20.01 14.84 -15.56
N THR A 380 19.72 15.32 -14.34
CA THR A 380 20.77 15.60 -13.35
C THR A 380 21.50 14.37 -12.87
N MET A 381 20.87 13.20 -12.67
CA MET A 381 21.61 11.99 -12.28
C MET A 381 22.50 11.45 -13.41
N ALA A 382 22.01 11.37 -14.64
CA ALA A 382 22.81 10.98 -15.80
C ALA A 382 23.95 11.99 -16.05
N ILE A 383 23.67 13.30 -15.94
CA ILE A 383 24.69 14.36 -15.97
C ILE A 383 25.68 14.18 -14.81
N SER A 384 25.21 13.91 -13.59
CA SER A 384 26.07 13.67 -12.43
C SER A 384 26.96 12.45 -12.62
N VAL A 385 26.43 11.34 -13.14
CA VAL A 385 27.18 10.09 -13.40
C VAL A 385 28.19 10.29 -14.53
N THR A 386 27.78 10.91 -15.65
CA THR A 386 28.68 11.23 -16.76
C THR A 386 29.74 12.28 -16.40
N ALA A 387 29.49 13.12 -15.40
CA ALA A 387 30.45 14.07 -14.85
C ALA A 387 31.45 13.43 -13.86
N LEU A 388 31.24 12.17 -13.44
CA LEU A 388 32.21 11.48 -12.59
C LEU A 388 33.48 11.16 -13.40
N PRO A 389 34.68 11.38 -12.83
CA PRO A 389 35.91 10.96 -13.47
C PRO A 389 35.93 9.45 -13.80
N PRO A 390 36.61 9.02 -14.87
CA PRO A 390 36.76 7.61 -15.16
C PRO A 390 37.35 6.84 -13.96
N LYS A 391 36.82 5.63 -13.69
CA LYS A 391 37.20 4.76 -12.57
C LYS A 391 36.81 5.26 -11.17
N THR A 392 35.93 6.25 -11.06
CA THR A 392 35.32 6.63 -9.77
C THR A 392 34.39 5.51 -9.29
N THR A 393 34.62 4.99 -8.09
CA THR A 393 33.69 4.06 -7.44
C THR A 393 32.45 4.83 -7.01
N LEU A 394 31.32 4.59 -7.69
CA LEU A 394 30.04 5.13 -7.24
C LEU A 394 29.48 4.25 -6.13
N ALA A 395 29.47 4.75 -4.90
CA ALA A 395 28.72 4.13 -3.82
C ALA A 395 27.22 4.35 -4.07
N THR A 396 26.55 3.33 -4.58
CA THR A 396 25.11 3.31 -4.79
C THR A 396 24.55 2.03 -4.18
N SER A 397 23.38 2.12 -3.55
CA SER A 397 22.61 0.94 -3.14
C SER A 397 22.03 0.15 -4.33
N HIS A 398 22.20 0.68 -5.55
CA HIS A 398 21.66 0.12 -6.78
C HIS A 398 22.72 0.10 -7.89
N PRO A 399 23.67 -0.86 -7.86
CA PRO A 399 24.77 -0.93 -8.84
C PRO A 399 24.29 -1.06 -10.29
N THR A 400 23.10 -1.63 -10.49
CA THR A 400 22.45 -1.79 -11.81
C THR A 400 22.07 -0.48 -12.49
N LEU A 401 21.89 0.62 -11.74
CA LEU A 401 21.69 1.96 -12.32
C LEU A 401 22.95 2.53 -12.97
N VAL A 402 24.13 1.99 -12.65
CA VAL A 402 25.40 2.43 -13.26
C VAL A 402 25.59 1.77 -14.62
N GLU A 403 25.02 0.58 -14.81
CA GLU A 403 25.07 -0.18 -16.06
C GLU A 403 23.99 0.21 -17.07
N TYR A 404 22.87 0.77 -16.59
CA TYR A 404 21.75 1.26 -17.41
C TYR A 404 21.97 2.71 -17.80
#